data_AF-A0A6C0ERZ9-F1
#
_entry.id   AF-A0A6C0ERZ9-F1
#
_cell.length_a   1.000
_cell.length_b   1.000
_cell.length_c   1.000
_cell.angle_alpha   90.00
_cell.angle_beta   90.00
_cell.angle_gamma   90.00
#
_symmetry.space_group_name_H-M   'P 1'
#
loop_
_entity.id
_entity.type
_entity.pdbx_description
1 polymer ?
#
loop_
_entity_poly.entity_id
_entity_poly.type
_entity_poly.pdbx_seq_one_letter_code
_entity_poly.pdbx_strand_id
1 'polypeptide(L)' 'MTLSHGTIHAEVDAMLKLPYQKNKKRISVAVFTTNKEGTILRMSKCCNHCLKSIHMIAAKKNYIIKNIYYINEEGEMKII' A
#
# COMPACT_ATOMS: atom_id res chain seq x y z
N MET A 1 4.48 -7.38 -21.62
CA MET A 1 3.33 -6.48 -21.37
C MET A 1 3.84 -5.23 -20.71
N THR A 2 4.06 -4.20 -21.52
CA THR A 2 4.58 -2.88 -21.14
C THR A 2 3.42 -1.99 -20.71
N LEU A 3 3.33 -1.67 -19.42
CA LEU A 3 2.43 -0.63 -18.93
C LEU A 3 3.21 0.69 -18.88
N SER A 4 3.01 1.46 -19.94
CA SER A 4 3.31 2.86 -20.09
C SER A 4 2.45 3.68 -19.11
N HIS A 5 3.08 4.19 -18.05
CA HIS A 5 2.84 5.43 -17.30
C HIS A 5 3.48 5.25 -15.91
N GLY A 6 4.66 5.84 -15.72
CA GLY A 6 5.47 5.75 -14.50
C GLY A 6 4.87 6.51 -13.30
N THR A 7 3.66 6.14 -12.89
CA THR A 7 3.06 6.64 -11.65
C THR A 7 3.16 5.52 -10.62
N ILE A 8 4.19 5.55 -9.78
CA ILE A 8 4.27 4.67 -8.63
C ILE A 8 3.14 5.07 -7.67
N HIS A 9 2.22 4.16 -7.40
CA HIS A 9 1.18 4.41 -6.39
C HIS A 9 1.81 4.55 -5.00
N ALA A 10 1.19 5.36 -4.14
CA ALA A 10 1.72 5.69 -2.81
C ALA A 10 2.05 4.46 -1.95
N GLU A 11 1.29 3.38 -2.11
CA GLU A 11 1.51 2.08 -1.46
C GLU A 11 2.83 1.40 -1.86
N VAL A 12 3.15 1.40 -3.15
CA VAL A 12 4.40 0.83 -3.67
C VAL A 12 5.58 1.71 -3.28
N ASP A 13 5.42 3.03 -3.35
CA ASP A 13 6.43 4.00 -2.89
C ASP A 13 6.75 3.85 -1.40
N ALA A 14 5.71 3.73 -0.56
CA ALA A 14 5.86 3.49 0.87
C ALA A 14 6.62 2.19 1.16
N MET A 15 6.32 1.11 0.43
CA MET A 15 7.04 -0.16 0.56
C MET A 15 8.49 -0.07 0.09
N LEU A 16 8.78 0.71 -0.95
CA LEU A 16 10.14 0.93 -1.44
C LEU A 16 10.99 1.70 -0.43
N LYS A 17 10.41 2.71 0.23
CA LYS A 17 11.06 3.53 1.27
C LYS A 17 11.35 2.76 2.57
N LEU A 18 10.70 1.62 2.82
CA LEU A 18 10.99 0.81 3.99
C LEU A 18 12.44 0.28 3.96
N PRO A 19 13.22 0.39 5.04
CA PRO A 19 14.56 -0.19 5.09
C PRO A 19 14.51 -1.72 5.09
N TYR A 20 15.50 -2.38 4.50
CA TYR A 20 15.62 -3.83 4.59
C TYR A 20 15.72 -4.27 6.06
N GLN A 21 14.94 -5.28 6.46
CA GLN A 21 15.02 -5.84 7.81
C GLN A 21 15.81 -7.14 7.79
N LYS A 22 16.77 -7.26 8.70
CA LYS A 22 17.53 -8.51 8.88
C LYS A 22 16.62 -9.64 9.40
N ASN A 23 15.61 -9.31 10.21
CA ASN A 23 14.63 -10.24 10.77
C ASN A 23 13.26 -10.07 10.10
N LYS A 24 12.50 -11.17 10.02
CA LYS A 24 11.13 -11.14 9.47
C LYS A 24 10.22 -10.26 10.34
N LYS A 25 9.89 -9.07 9.86
CA LYS A 25 9.03 -8.12 10.60
C LYS A 25 7.60 -8.18 10.07
N ARG A 26 6.64 -8.38 10.97
CA ARG A 26 5.21 -8.36 10.64
C ARG A 26 4.75 -6.90 10.56
N ILE A 27 4.17 -6.52 9.44
CA ILE A 27 3.63 -5.17 9.23
C ILE A 27 2.19 -5.24 8.75
N SER A 28 1.42 -4.23 9.11
CA SER A 28 0.10 -3.98 8.56
C SER A 28 0.21 -2.76 7.66
N VAL A 29 -0.35 -2.85 6.46
CA VAL A 29 -0.33 -1.74 5.50
C VAL A 29 -1.71 -1.13 5.46
N ALA A 30 -1.82 0.18 5.61
CA ALA A 30 -3.08 0.90 5.47
C ALA A 30 -2.92 1.94 4.36
N VAL A 31 -3.85 1.97 3.42
CA VAL A 31 -3.84 2.88 2.28
C VAL A 31 -5.08 3.76 2.34
N PHE A 32 -4.85 5.07 2.35
CA PHE A 32 -5.90 6.07 2.27
C PHE A 32 -5.43 7.20 1.38
N THR A 33 -6.38 7.84 0.70
CA THR A 33 -6.14 9.06 -0.05
C THR A 33 -7.05 10.14 0.50
N THR A 34 -6.51 11.35 0.59
CA THR A 34 -7.23 12.54 1.01
C THR A 34 -7.13 13.61 -0.07
N ASN A 35 -8.07 14.55 -0.09
CA ASN A 35 -7.88 15.78 -0.86
C ASN A 35 -6.71 16.61 -0.30
N LYS A 36 -6.25 17.61 -1.06
CA LYS A 36 -5.17 18.54 -0.64
C LYS A 36 -5.45 19.26 0.68
N GLU A 37 -6.70 19.37 1.06
CA GLU A 37 -7.15 20.08 2.27
C GLU A 37 -7.28 19.16 3.49
N GLY A 38 -7.16 17.83 3.34
CA GLY A 38 -7.31 16.88 4.44
C GLY A 38 -8.76 16.55 4.81
N THR A 39 -9.74 17.17 4.16
CA THR A 39 -11.15 17.19 4.58
C THR A 39 -11.96 16.02 4.04
N ILE A 40 -11.56 15.45 2.90
CA ILE A 40 -12.32 14.39 2.22
C ILE A 40 -11.43 13.18 2.04
N LEU A 41 -11.80 12.08 2.71
CA LEU A 41 -11.26 10.75 2.46
C LEU A 41 -11.85 10.23 1.15
N ARG A 42 -11.00 9.85 0.21
CA ARG A 42 -11.41 9.22 -1.04
C ARG A 42 -11.18 7.72 -0.96
N MET A 43 -12.03 6.96 -1.66
CA MET A 43 -11.87 5.51 -1.74
C MET A 43 -10.54 5.21 -2.41
N SER A 44 -9.65 4.62 -1.63
CA SER A 44 -8.28 4.34 -2.05
C SER A 44 -8.05 2.85 -2.18
N LYS A 45 -8.94 2.17 -2.91
CA LYS A 45 -8.85 0.72 -3.09
C LYS A 45 -7.53 0.39 -3.79
N CYS A 46 -6.68 -0.39 -3.11
CA CYS A 46 -5.45 -0.89 -3.71
C CYS A 46 -5.80 -1.66 -4.99
N CYS A 47 -5.14 -1.33 -6.09
CA CYS A 47 -5.26 -2.12 -7.30
C CYS A 47 -4.51 -3.45 -7.15
N ASN A 48 -4.93 -4.49 -7.88
CA ASN A 48 -4.31 -5.81 -7.82
C ASN A 48 -2.81 -5.78 -8.14
N HIS A 49 -2.37 -4.81 -8.95
CA HIS A 49 -0.95 -4.63 -9.27
C HIS A 49 -0.17 -4.21 -8.02
N CYS A 50 -0.65 -3.21 -7.28
CA CYS A 50 0.04 -2.75 -6.09
C CYS A 50 0.07 -3.81 -5.00
N LEU A 51 -1.02 -4.57 -4.80
CA LEU A 51 -1.01 -5.72 -3.90
C LEU A 51 0.12 -6.70 -4.25
N LYS A 52 0.24 -7.10 -5.51
CA LYS A 52 1.34 -7.97 -5.96
C LYS A 52 2.71 -7.34 -5.70
N SER A 53 2.88 -6.07 -6.00
CA SER A 53 4.13 -5.34 -5.75
C SER A 53 4.47 -5.24 -4.25
N ILE A 54 3.51 -4.93 -3.39
CA ILE A 54 3.70 -4.89 -1.93
C ILE A 54 4.14 -6.27 -1.45
N HIS A 55 3.46 -7.35 -1.85
CA HIS A 55 3.86 -8.72 -1.48
C HIS A 55 5.28 -9.07 -1.96
N MET A 56 5.62 -8.70 -3.19
CA MET A 56 6.94 -8.96 -3.77
C MET A 56 8.04 -8.15 -3.05
N ILE A 57 7.81 -6.87 -2.79
CA ILE A 57 8.75 -5.99 -2.08
C ILE A 57 8.88 -6.44 -0.63
N ALA A 58 7.78 -6.80 0.03
CA ALA A 58 7.78 -7.32 1.39
C ALA A 58 8.63 -8.59 1.49
N ALA A 59 8.40 -9.57 0.60
CA ALA A 59 9.20 -10.78 0.55
C ALA A 59 10.69 -10.48 0.33
N LYS A 60 11.02 -9.55 -0.58
CA LYS A 60 12.40 -9.12 -0.85
C LYS A 60 13.05 -8.41 0.34
N LYS A 61 12.28 -7.63 1.11
CA LYS A 61 12.77 -6.86 2.25
C LYS A 61 12.62 -7.57 3.60
N ASN A 62 12.25 -8.85 3.58
CA ASN A 62 12.02 -9.67 4.77
C ASN A 62 10.87 -9.15 5.67
N TYR A 63 9.81 -8.64 5.05
CA TYR A 63 8.57 -8.25 5.72
C TYR A 63 7.46 -9.27 5.47
N ILE A 64 6.64 -9.48 6.48
CA ILE A 64 5.41 -10.29 6.40
C ILE A 64 4.24 -9.33 6.51
N ILE A 65 3.49 -9.17 5.42
CA ILE A 65 2.26 -8.38 5.45
C ILE A 65 1.19 -9.23 6.13
N LYS A 66 0.63 -8.71 7.23
CA LYS A 66 -0.38 -9.40 8.01
C LYS A 66 -1.78 -9.07 7.49
N ASN A 67 -2.09 -7.77 7.43
CA ASN A 67 -3.37 -7.24 6.98
C ASN A 67 -3.11 -6.02 6.10
N ILE A 68 -3.94 -5.86 5.05
CA ILE A 68 -3.94 -4.68 4.18
C ILE A 68 -5.29 -4.00 4.35
N TYR A 69 -5.26 -2.78 4.87
CA TYR A 69 -6.42 -1.95 5.11
C TYR A 69 -6.53 -0.91 4.00
N TYR A 70 -7.76 -0.63 3.58
CA TYR A 70 -8.08 0.49 2.71
C TYR A 70 -9.22 1.30 3.33
N ILE A 71 -9.20 2.61 3.11
CA ILE A 71 -10.27 3.49 3.59
C ILE A 71 -11.28 3.72 2.47
N ASN A 72 -12.56 3.54 2.80
CA ASN A 72 -13.69 3.85 1.92
C ASN A 72 -14.04 5.34 1.97
N GLU A 73 -14.86 5.80 1.02
CA GLU A 73 -15.41 7.17 1.01
C GLU A 73 -16.20 7.53 2.28
N GLU A 74 -16.73 6.53 2.99
CA GLU A 74 -17.41 6.70 4.28
C GLU A 74 -16.45 6.84 5.48
N GLY A 75 -15.13 6.76 5.25
CA GLY A 75 -14.12 6.79 6.31
C GLY A 75 -13.96 5.47 7.06
N GLU A 76 -14.66 4.42 6.64
CA GLU A 76 -14.49 3.07 7.20
C GLU A 76 -13.19 2.43 6.69
N MET A 77 -12.39 1.88 7.63
CA MET A 77 -11.26 1.02 7.30
C MET A 77 -11.76 -0.40 7.03
N LYS A 78 -11.65 -0.85 5.78
CA LYS A 78 -11.92 -2.25 5.40
C LYS A 78 -10.63 -2.98 5.06
N ILE A 79 -10.64 -4.28 5.29
CA ILE A 79 -9.54 -5.17 4.94
C ILE A 79 -9.79 -5.64 3.50
N ILE A 80 -8.73 -5.65 2.70
CA ILE A 80 -8.78 -6.16 1.32
C ILE A 80 -8.68 -7.68 1.27
#